data_AF-A0A914FHT6-F1
#
_entry.id   AF-A0A914FHT6-F1
#
_cell.length_a   1.000
_cell.length_b   1.000
_cell.length_c   1.000
_cell.angle_alpha   90.00
_cell.angle_beta   90.00
_cell.angle_gamma   90.00
#
_symmetry.space_group_name_H-M   'P 1'
#
loop_
_entity.id
_entity.type
_entity.pdbx_description
1 polymer ?
#
loop_
_entity_poly.entity_id
_entity_poly.type
_entity_poly.pdbx_seq_one_letter_code
_entity_poly.pdbx_strand_id
1 'polypeptide(L)'
;MFGNQSLFWFDAAVLVWAGFVSSLALVIYNLVSNNLVADYTIFNEELKEASKAGQLAHADLLNNYGTRQLELLDLARFAYSQFSLLVTFTFVAGFITHALAGFIMRSFAEVIPIEMKISTLSFVFLALIIVQIFQLTKTATALYAELHKHYFN
;
A
#
# COMPACT_ATOMS: atom_id res chain seq x y z
N MET A 1 4.47 27.98 -36.18
CA MET A 1 4.81 26.72 -35.49
C MET A 1 3.95 26.61 -34.22
N PHE A 2 2.73 26.07 -34.31
CA PHE A 2 1.80 25.98 -33.16
C PHE A 2 1.19 24.57 -32.98
N GLY A 3 1.68 23.56 -33.71
CA GLY A 3 1.09 22.21 -33.69
C GLY A 3 1.49 21.30 -32.51
N ASN A 4 2.48 21.67 -31.69
CA ASN A 4 3.05 20.78 -30.67
C ASN A 4 2.67 21.11 -29.21
N GLN A 5 2.01 22.24 -28.94
CA GLN A 5 1.70 22.60 -27.56
C GLN A 5 0.57 21.74 -26.97
N SER A 6 -0.47 21.42 -27.75
CA SER A 6 -1.55 20.55 -27.28
C SER A 6 -1.06 19.13 -26.98
N LEU A 7 -0.18 18.59 -27.82
CA LEU A 7 0.42 17.27 -27.63
C LEU A 7 1.27 17.21 -26.35
N PHE A 8 2.09 18.24 -26.12
CA PHE A 8 2.92 18.37 -24.91
C PHE A 8 2.08 18.38 -23.62
N TRP A 9 0.98 19.13 -23.60
CA TRP A 9 0.11 19.18 -22.42
C TRP A 9 -0.70 17.91 -22.21
N PHE A 10 -1.08 17.22 -23.30
CA PHE A 10 -1.72 15.91 -23.24
C PHE A 10 -0.77 14.86 -22.64
N ASP A 11 0.46 14.78 -23.13
CA ASP A 11 1.48 13.84 -22.61
C ASP A 11 1.76 14.10 -21.12
N ALA A 12 1.82 15.37 -20.73
CA ALA A 12 2.02 15.75 -19.34
C ALA A 12 0.83 15.33 -18.44
N ALA A 13 -0.41 15.45 -18.93
CA ALA A 13 -1.59 14.96 -18.21
C ALA A 13 -1.57 13.44 -18.06
N VAL A 14 -1.21 12.70 -19.12
CA VAL A 14 -1.06 11.23 -19.08
C VAL A 14 -0.02 10.80 -18.05
N LEU A 15 1.12 11.50 -17.99
CA LEU A 15 2.15 11.25 -16.99
C LEU A 15 1.61 11.43 -15.56
N VAL A 16 0.90 12.53 -15.28
CA VAL A 16 0.31 12.76 -13.95
C VAL A 16 -0.71 11.67 -13.58
N TRP A 17 -1.54 11.23 -14.53
CA TRP A 17 -2.47 10.12 -14.33
C TRP A 17 -1.77 8.79 -14.08
N ALA A 18 -0.67 8.51 -14.77
CA ALA A 18 0.16 7.35 -14.49
C ALA A 18 0.72 7.39 -13.06
N GLY A 19 1.22 8.55 -12.61
CA GLY A 19 1.66 8.76 -11.23
C GLY A 19 0.54 8.57 -10.18
N PHE A 20 -0.70 8.94 -10.52
CA PHE A 20 -1.87 8.73 -9.67
C PHE A 20 -2.21 7.24 -9.51
N VAL A 21 -2.30 6.50 -10.61
CA VAL A 21 -2.56 5.05 -10.59
C VAL A 21 -1.45 4.31 -9.84
N SER A 22 -0.20 4.73 -10.07
CA SER A 22 0.95 4.27 -9.32
C SER A 22 0.76 4.49 -7.80
N SER A 23 0.45 5.70 -7.38
CA SER A 23 0.29 6.00 -5.95
C SER A 23 -0.82 5.17 -5.29
N LEU A 24 -1.91 4.87 -6.00
CA LEU A 24 -2.95 3.94 -5.53
C LEU A 24 -2.44 2.50 -5.34
N ALA A 25 -1.60 2.01 -6.24
CA ALA A 25 -1.00 0.68 -6.11
C ALA A 25 -0.14 0.54 -4.84
N LEU A 26 0.57 1.61 -4.44
CA LEU A 26 1.32 1.65 -3.17
C LEU A 26 0.42 1.54 -1.94
N VAL A 27 -0.77 2.15 -1.98
CA VAL A 27 -1.76 2.04 -0.89
C VAL A 27 -2.21 0.60 -0.74
N ILE A 28 -2.61 -0.03 -1.85
CA ILE A 28 -3.08 -1.41 -1.86
C ILE A 28 -2.00 -2.34 -1.31
N TYR A 29 -0.75 -2.17 -1.76
CA TYR A 29 0.38 -2.93 -1.23
C TYR A 29 0.55 -2.76 0.28
N ASN A 30 0.46 -1.53 0.78
CA ASN A 30 0.61 -1.26 2.20
C ASN A 30 -0.53 -1.88 3.02
N LEU A 31 -1.77 -1.79 2.55
CA LEU A 31 -2.93 -2.43 3.18
C LEU A 31 -2.74 -3.94 3.29
N VAL A 32 -2.37 -4.60 2.18
CA VAL A 32 -2.11 -6.05 2.15
C VAL A 32 -0.97 -6.42 3.08
N SER A 33 0.12 -5.66 3.06
CA SER A 33 1.29 -5.91 3.92
C SER A 33 0.96 -5.77 5.41
N ASN A 34 0.20 -4.73 5.79
CA ASN A 34 -0.18 -4.51 7.19
C ASN A 34 -1.13 -5.61 7.70
N ASN A 35 -2.08 -6.06 6.87
CA ASN A 35 -2.97 -7.15 7.23
C ASN A 35 -2.20 -8.47 7.40
N LEU A 36 -1.29 -8.79 6.49
CA LEU A 36 -0.41 -9.95 6.63
C LEU A 36 0.41 -9.90 7.93
N VAL A 37 0.97 -8.74 8.27
CA VAL A 37 1.73 -8.57 9.51
C VAL A 37 0.83 -8.76 10.74
N ALA A 38 -0.40 -8.26 10.72
CA ALA A 38 -1.36 -8.45 11.79
C ALA A 38 -1.71 -9.95 11.97
N ASP A 39 -2.00 -10.66 10.89
CA ASP A 39 -2.32 -12.09 10.92
C ASP A 39 -1.14 -12.93 11.44
N TYR A 40 0.09 -12.60 11.03
CA TYR A 40 1.30 -13.22 11.58
C TYR A 40 1.50 -12.93 13.06
N THR A 41 1.17 -11.71 13.50
CA THR A 41 1.32 -11.30 14.90
C THR A 41 0.34 -12.09 15.78
N ILE A 42 -0.91 -12.20 15.35
CA ILE A 42 -1.94 -12.97 16.05
C ILE A 42 -1.59 -14.45 16.07
N PHE A 43 -1.20 -15.03 14.92
CA PHE A 43 -0.76 -16.41 14.86
C PHE A 43 0.39 -16.70 15.85
N ASN A 44 1.36 -15.79 15.97
CA ASN A 44 2.46 -15.94 16.92
C ASN A 44 2.01 -15.82 18.38
N GLU A 45 1.04 -14.95 18.69
CA GLU A 45 0.46 -14.85 20.03
C GLU A 45 -0.29 -16.15 20.38
N GLU A 46 -1.16 -16.64 19.49
CA GLU A 46 -1.87 -17.92 19.65
C GLU A 46 -0.92 -19.10 19.83
N LEU A 47 0.15 -19.19 19.01
CA LEU A 47 1.14 -20.26 19.10
C LEU A 47 1.89 -20.24 20.44
N LYS A 48 2.19 -19.04 20.95
CA LYS A 48 2.83 -18.85 22.26
C LYS A 48 1.91 -19.28 23.40
N GLU A 49 0.62 -19.03 23.29
CA GLU A 49 -0.37 -19.46 24.27
C GLU A 49 -0.61 -20.97 24.23
N ALA A 50 -0.75 -21.55 23.03
CA ALA A 50 -0.85 -23.00 22.83
C ALA A 50 0.39 -23.74 23.36
N SER A 51 1.59 -23.15 23.19
CA SER A 51 2.82 -23.67 23.77
C SER A 51 2.78 -23.68 25.29
N LYS A 52 2.34 -22.58 25.92
CA LYS A 52 2.21 -22.48 27.39
C LYS A 52 1.15 -23.44 27.95
N ALA A 53 0.07 -23.66 27.20
CA ALA A 53 -1.00 -24.58 27.56
C ALA A 53 -0.65 -26.06 27.33
N GLY A 54 0.54 -26.36 26.77
CA GLY A 54 0.97 -27.73 26.46
C GLY A 54 0.24 -28.38 25.28
N GLN A 55 -0.58 -27.61 24.55
CA GLN A 55 -1.39 -28.10 23.42
C GLN A 55 -0.52 -28.61 22.26
N LEU A 56 0.67 -28.05 22.09
CA LEU A 56 1.63 -28.45 21.06
C LEU A 56 2.23 -29.84 21.27
N ALA A 57 2.00 -30.48 22.42
CA ALA A 57 2.38 -31.87 22.65
C ALA A 57 1.46 -32.86 21.91
N HIS A 58 0.26 -32.43 21.51
CA HIS A 58 -0.65 -33.23 20.70
C HIS A 58 -0.31 -33.07 19.22
N ALA A 59 0.05 -34.18 18.56
CA ALA A 59 0.47 -34.19 17.15
C ALA A 59 -0.58 -33.56 16.22
N ASP A 60 -1.87 -33.79 16.46
CA ASP A 60 -2.95 -33.23 15.65
C ASP A 60 -3.02 -31.70 15.75
N LEU A 61 -2.88 -31.16 16.96
CA LEU A 61 -2.88 -29.71 17.19
C LEU A 61 -1.63 -29.07 16.59
N LEU A 62 -0.47 -29.69 16.77
CA LEU A 62 0.78 -29.25 16.17
C LEU A 62 0.69 -29.22 14.64
N ASN A 63 0.08 -30.23 14.03
CA ASN A 63 -0.11 -30.30 12.58
C ASN A 63 -1.06 -29.21 12.06
N ASN A 64 -2.10 -28.87 12.82
CA ASN A 64 -3.00 -27.75 12.47
C ASN A 64 -2.27 -26.40 12.50
N TYR A 65 -1.46 -26.12 13.52
CA TYR A 65 -0.63 -24.92 13.57
C TYR A 65 0.41 -24.89 12.42
N GLY A 66 1.02 -26.03 12.10
CA GLY A 66 1.94 -26.15 10.96
C GLY A 66 1.26 -25.87 9.61
N THR A 67 0.05 -26.39 9.41
CA THR A 67 -0.74 -26.15 8.19
C THR A 67 -1.09 -24.67 8.04
N ARG A 68 -1.59 -24.02 9.10
CA ARG A 68 -1.89 -22.58 9.09
C ARG A 68 -0.64 -21.72 8.86
N GLN A 69 0.51 -22.14 9.40
CA GLN A 69 1.78 -21.45 9.14
C GLN A 69 2.18 -21.52 7.66
N LEU A 70 1.97 -22.66 7.01
CA LEU A 70 2.23 -22.83 5.58
C LEU A 70 1.28 -21.97 4.74
N GLU A 71 -0.01 -21.93 5.09
CA GLU A 71 -0.99 -21.07 4.41
C GLU A 71 -0.63 -19.58 4.50
N LEU A 72 -0.21 -19.11 5.69
CA LEU A 72 0.26 -17.73 5.87
C LEU A 72 1.53 -17.45 5.04
N LEU A 73 2.44 -18.42 4.96
CA LEU A 73 3.66 -18.31 4.16
C LEU A 73 3.35 -18.22 2.67
N ASP A 74 2.43 -19.04 2.18
CA ASP A 74 2.02 -19.04 0.77
C ASP A 74 1.26 -17.76 0.41
N LEU A 75 0.43 -17.24 1.31
CA LEU A 75 -0.22 -15.94 1.14
C LEU A 75 0.79 -14.80 1.10
N ALA A 76 1.80 -14.81 1.99
CA ALA A 76 2.87 -13.83 1.98
C ALA A 76 3.73 -13.89 0.71
N ARG A 77 4.05 -15.10 0.24
CA ARG A 77 4.77 -15.31 -1.03
C ARG A 77 3.95 -14.83 -2.22
N PHE A 78 2.66 -15.13 -2.25
CA PHE A 78 1.76 -14.65 -3.30
C PHE A 78 1.74 -13.13 -3.33
N ALA A 79 1.48 -12.47 -2.20
CA ALA A 79 1.50 -11.01 -2.10
C ALA A 79 2.85 -10.44 -2.55
N TYR A 80 3.96 -10.96 -2.04
CA TYR A 80 5.28 -10.49 -2.45
C TYR A 80 5.55 -10.67 -3.95
N SER A 81 5.17 -11.81 -4.54
CA SER A 81 5.35 -12.07 -5.97
C SER A 81 4.57 -11.09 -6.85
N GLN A 82 3.34 -10.75 -6.47
CA GLN A 82 2.49 -9.84 -7.23
C GLN A 82 2.93 -8.37 -7.06
N PHE A 83 3.40 -8.00 -5.87
CA PHE A 83 3.69 -6.60 -5.56
C PHE A 83 5.16 -6.19 -5.66
N SER A 84 6.13 -7.12 -5.68
CA SER A 84 7.57 -6.77 -5.67
C SER A 84 7.98 -5.88 -6.84
N LEU A 85 7.61 -6.24 -8.07
CA LEU A 85 7.88 -5.43 -9.26
C LEU A 85 7.02 -4.17 -9.29
N LEU A 86 5.74 -4.30 -8.90
CA LEU A 86 4.81 -3.18 -8.93
C LEU A 86 5.30 -2.05 -8.02
N VAL A 87 5.69 -2.35 -6.78
CA VAL A 87 6.09 -1.35 -5.77
C VAL A 87 7.34 -0.58 -6.19
N THR A 88 8.37 -1.26 -6.68
CA THR A 88 9.63 -0.60 -7.07
C THR A 88 9.43 0.33 -8.26
N PHE A 89 8.74 -0.11 -9.31
CA PHE A 89 8.48 0.72 -10.48
C PHE A 89 7.54 1.88 -10.15
N THR A 90 6.52 1.60 -9.34
CA THR A 90 5.53 2.58 -8.91
C THR A 90 6.13 3.70 -8.06
N PHE A 91 7.02 3.36 -7.13
CA PHE A 91 7.67 4.35 -6.26
C PHE A 91 8.58 5.28 -7.07
N VAL A 92 9.41 4.72 -7.94
CA VAL A 92 10.34 5.49 -8.79
C VAL A 92 9.58 6.33 -9.82
N ALA A 93 8.62 5.73 -10.52
CA ALA A 93 7.81 6.43 -11.52
C ALA A 93 6.95 7.53 -10.90
N GLY A 94 6.34 7.28 -9.73
CA GLY A 94 5.57 8.27 -8.99
C GLY A 94 6.40 9.48 -8.60
N PHE A 95 7.61 9.27 -8.06
CA PHE A 95 8.49 10.35 -7.64
C PHE A 95 9.00 11.20 -8.82
N ILE A 96 9.44 10.55 -9.91
CA ILE A 96 9.93 11.24 -11.12
C ILE A 96 8.80 12.05 -11.75
N THR A 97 7.62 11.46 -11.89
CA THR A 97 6.43 12.13 -12.45
C THR A 97 6.07 13.36 -11.62
N HIS A 98 6.14 13.25 -10.30
CA HIS A 98 5.82 14.37 -9.41
C HIS A 98 6.85 15.49 -9.47
N ALA A 99 8.15 15.15 -9.50
CA ALA A 99 9.21 16.13 -9.67
C ALA A 99 9.07 16.88 -11.02
N LEU A 100 8.72 16.17 -12.10
CA LEU A 100 8.45 16.77 -13.39
C LEU A 100 7.22 17.68 -13.37
N ALA A 101 6.12 17.24 -12.78
CA ALA A 101 4.89 18.03 -12.67
C ALA A 101 5.13 19.33 -11.88
N GLY A 102 5.87 19.25 -10.76
CA GLY A 102 6.28 20.41 -9.97
C GLY A 102 7.16 21.40 -10.75
N PHE A 103 8.14 20.88 -11.51
CA PHE A 103 8.98 21.70 -12.37
C PHE A 103 8.17 22.42 -13.47
N ILE A 104 7.28 21.69 -14.16
CA ILE A 104 6.45 22.27 -15.23
C ILE A 104 5.52 23.35 -14.68
N MET A 105 4.91 23.13 -13.51
CA MET A 105 4.05 24.14 -12.89
C MET A 105 4.80 25.40 -12.48
N ARG A 106 6.02 25.27 -11.98
CA ARG A 106 6.83 26.43 -11.59
C ARG A 106 7.33 27.22 -12.80
N SER A 107 7.76 26.52 -13.84
CA SER A 107 8.40 27.13 -15.02
C SER A 107 7.40 27.76 -16.00
N PHE A 108 6.13 27.35 -15.98
CA PHE A 108 5.11 27.76 -16.96
C PHE A 108 3.83 28.33 -16.34
N ALA A 109 3.89 28.84 -15.11
CA ALA A 109 2.75 29.27 -14.27
C ALA A 109 1.64 30.08 -14.98
N GLU A 110 2.00 30.95 -15.93
CA GLU A 110 1.06 31.83 -16.63
C GLU A 110 0.33 31.18 -17.82
N VAL A 111 0.83 30.03 -18.32
CA VAL A 111 0.32 29.36 -19.54
C VAL A 111 -0.25 27.97 -19.23
N ILE A 112 -0.38 27.60 -17.94
CA ILE A 112 -0.80 26.25 -17.54
C ILE A 112 -2.27 26.00 -17.91
N PRO A 113 -2.57 24.95 -18.70
CA PRO A 113 -3.94 24.50 -18.98
C PRO A 113 -4.67 24.07 -17.70
N ILE A 114 -6.00 24.19 -17.71
CA ILE A 114 -6.83 23.91 -16.53
C ILE A 114 -6.72 22.43 -16.10
N GLU A 115 -6.51 21.53 -17.06
CA GLU A 115 -6.39 20.08 -16.90
C GLU A 115 -5.18 19.71 -16.05
N MET A 116 -4.05 20.40 -16.24
CA MET A 116 -2.85 20.22 -15.43
C MET A 116 -3.05 20.71 -14.00
N LYS A 117 -3.80 21.80 -13.79
CA LYS A 117 -4.14 22.32 -12.46
C LYS A 117 -5.02 21.33 -11.69
N ILE A 118 -6.04 20.77 -12.35
CA ILE A 118 -6.92 19.76 -11.77
C ILE A 118 -6.13 18.50 -11.41
N SER A 119 -5.28 18.01 -12.33
CA SER A 119 -4.50 16.79 -12.13
C SER A 119 -3.54 16.89 -10.94
N THR A 120 -2.88 18.03 -10.76
CA THR A 120 -2.05 18.29 -9.57
C THR A 120 -2.88 18.35 -8.28
N LEU A 121 -4.04 19.02 -8.31
CA LEU A 121 -4.90 19.12 -7.13
C LEU A 121 -5.38 17.73 -6.69
N SER A 122 -5.82 16.91 -7.66
CA SER A 122 -6.22 15.51 -7.45
C SER A 122 -5.10 14.68 -6.83
N PHE A 123 -3.84 14.95 -7.19
CA PHE A 123 -2.70 14.27 -6.59
C PHE A 123 -2.42 14.69 -5.13
N VAL A 124 -2.57 15.98 -4.80
CA VAL A 124 -2.45 16.45 -3.40
C VAL A 124 -3.53 15.81 -2.53
N PHE A 125 -4.78 15.75 -3.04
CA PHE A 125 -5.85 15.04 -2.35
C PHE A 125 -5.56 13.55 -2.20
N LEU A 126 -5.00 12.91 -3.22
CA LEU A 126 -4.58 11.52 -3.10
C LEU A 126 -3.52 11.36 -2.01
N ALA A 127 -2.45 12.16 -1.99
CA ALA A 127 -1.42 12.08 -0.97
C ALA A 127 -1.98 12.23 0.45
N LEU A 128 -2.95 13.12 0.65
CA LEU A 128 -3.67 13.26 1.93
C LEU A 128 -4.47 12.01 2.27
N ILE A 129 -5.21 11.45 1.32
CA ILE A 129 -5.95 10.18 1.48
C ILE A 129 -4.99 9.05 1.84
N ILE A 130 -3.83 8.96 1.18
CA ILE A 130 -2.80 7.96 1.48
C ILE A 130 -2.36 8.09 2.94
N VAL A 131 -1.94 9.29 3.38
CA VAL A 131 -1.54 9.52 4.77
C VAL A 131 -2.65 9.13 5.76
N GLN A 132 -3.90 9.48 5.45
CA GLN A 132 -5.06 9.13 6.26
C GLN A 132 -5.28 7.61 6.35
N ILE A 133 -5.16 6.89 5.22
CA ILE A 133 -5.30 5.43 5.16
C ILE A 133 -4.20 4.77 6.00
N PHE A 134 -2.95 5.20 5.85
CA PHE A 134 -1.83 4.69 6.63
C PHE A 134 -2.07 4.84 8.14
N GLN A 135 -2.52 6.03 8.57
CA GLN A 135 -2.89 6.29 9.95
C GLN A 135 -4.02 5.36 10.40
N LEU A 136 -5.12 5.27 9.64
CA LEU A 136 -6.27 4.40 9.92
C LEU A 136 -5.87 2.93 10.05
N THR A 137 -5.05 2.39 9.14
CA THR A 137 -4.58 1.00 9.25
C THR A 137 -3.75 0.76 10.51
N LYS A 138 -2.89 1.72 10.89
CA LYS A 138 -2.10 1.61 12.11
C LYS A 138 -2.99 1.59 13.35
N THR A 139 -4.02 2.43 13.40
CA THR A 139 -4.97 2.44 14.53
C THR A 139 -5.85 1.19 14.53
N ALA A 140 -6.32 0.74 13.36
CA ALA A 140 -7.16 -0.45 13.24
C ALA A 140 -6.42 -1.72 13.64
N THR A 141 -5.16 -1.88 13.22
CA THR A 141 -4.32 -3.02 13.63
C THR A 141 -4.04 -3.02 15.13
N ALA A 142 -3.78 -1.84 15.73
CA ALA A 142 -3.61 -1.73 17.17
C ALA A 142 -4.91 -2.12 17.93
N LEU A 143 -6.06 -1.61 17.48
CA LEU A 143 -7.36 -1.92 18.08
C LEU A 143 -7.71 -3.40 17.93
N TYR A 144 -7.44 -4.00 16.78
CA TYR A 144 -7.70 -5.42 16.53
C TYR A 144 -6.85 -6.32 17.46
N ALA A 145 -5.56 -5.99 17.65
CA ALA A 145 -4.70 -6.69 18.60
C ALA A 145 -5.20 -6.55 20.06
N GLU A 146 -5.73 -5.39 20.43
CA GLU A 146 -6.27 -5.13 21.77
C GLU A 146 -7.60 -5.85 22.01
N LEU A 147 -8.51 -5.86 21.03
CA LEU A 147 -9.76 -6.60 21.08
C LEU A 147 -9.51 -8.12 21.13
N HIS A 148 -8.57 -8.63 20.36
CA HIS A 148 -8.24 -10.06 20.38
C HIS A 148 -7.79 -10.50 21.79
N LYS A 149 -6.95 -9.68 22.45
CA LYS A 149 -6.50 -9.92 23.84
C LYS A 149 -7.61 -9.86 24.87
N HIS A 150 -8.67 -9.09 24.64
CA HIS A 150 -9.75 -8.90 25.61
C HIS A 150 -10.90 -9.90 25.47
N TYR A 151 -11.13 -10.42 24.27
CA TYR A 151 -12.28 -11.29 23.97
C TYR A 151 -11.93 -12.76 23.75
N PHE A 152 -10.66 -13.08 23.46
CA PHE A 152 -10.23 -14.44 23.12
C PHE A 152 -9.16 -15.02 24.05
N ASN A 153 -8.75 -14.27 25.09
CA ASN A 153 -7.95 -14.75 26.24
C ASN A 153 -8.78 -14.71 27.52
#